data_AF-A0A0F8XEI4-F1
#
_entry.id   AF-A0A0F8XEI4-F1
#
_cell.length_a   1.000
_cell.length_b   1.000
_cell.length_c   1.000
_cell.angle_alpha   90.00
_cell.angle_beta   90.00
_cell.angle_gamma   90.00
#
_symmetry.space_group_name_H-M   'P 1'
#
loop_
_entity.id
_entity.type
_entity.pdbx_description
1 polymer ?
#
loop_
_entity_poly.entity_id
_entity_poly.type
_entity_poly.pdbx_seq_one_letter_code
_entity_poly.pdbx_strand_id
1 'polypeptide(L)'
;MNEILESNGMTQQECRLMDIDYIQPKVEGGNKMATLREEAQAYEPPQTKNIADLEEARTDLEVEEREGMNNDGKKFSYKVVVLNGEDYRVPASVLKSLKAILEDKPELQRFKVKKSGEGLKTEYVVIPLD
;
A
#
# COMPACT_ATOMS: atom_id res chain seq x y z
N MET A 1 31.80 43.46 -35.95
CA MET A 1 31.23 42.35 -36.74
C MET A 1 32.11 41.12 -36.50
N ASN A 2 31.45 40.01 -36.22
CA ASN A 2 31.91 38.62 -36.02
C ASN A 2 32.56 38.23 -34.68
N GLU A 3 31.67 37.75 -33.80
CA GLU A 3 31.72 36.44 -33.12
C GLU A 3 32.63 35.40 -33.78
N ILE A 4 33.50 34.77 -32.99
CA ILE A 4 33.72 33.30 -33.00
C ILE A 4 33.95 32.82 -31.54
N LEU A 5 33.13 31.83 -31.19
CA LEU A 5 32.99 31.02 -29.98
C LEU A 5 34.29 30.29 -29.60
N GLU A 6 34.78 30.39 -28.36
CA GLU A 6 34.52 29.56 -27.17
C GLU A 6 35.32 28.25 -27.04
N SER A 7 35.82 28.10 -25.81
CA SER A 7 36.15 26.87 -25.07
C SER A 7 37.60 26.36 -25.07
N ASN A 8 38.25 26.82 -24.00
CA ASN A 8 39.50 26.37 -23.42
C ASN A 8 39.40 24.96 -22.79
N GLY A 9 40.49 24.20 -22.85
CA GLY A 9 41.03 23.51 -21.67
C GLY A 9 40.75 22.01 -21.53
N MET A 10 41.73 21.16 -21.88
CA MET A 10 42.59 20.48 -20.90
C MET A 10 43.51 19.46 -21.59
N THR A 11 44.81 19.66 -21.40
CA THR A 11 45.92 18.89 -21.95
C THR A 11 46.17 17.58 -21.19
N GLN A 12 46.59 16.56 -21.93
CA GLN A 12 46.98 15.22 -21.46
C GLN A 12 48.24 15.28 -20.58
N GLN A 13 48.11 15.23 -19.26
CA GLN A 13 49.18 14.79 -18.35
C GLN A 13 48.59 14.66 -16.95
N GLU A 14 48.32 13.43 -16.53
CA GLU A 14 48.23 12.90 -15.16
C GLU A 14 47.31 11.65 -15.11
N CYS A 15 47.54 10.68 -16.01
CA CYS A 15 47.13 9.30 -15.74
C CYS A 15 48.07 8.73 -14.66
N ARG A 16 47.69 9.00 -13.41
CA ARG A 16 48.39 8.64 -12.17
C ARG A 16 48.44 7.12 -12.01
N LEU A 17 49.67 6.57 -11.94
CA LEU A 17 50.00 5.31 -11.27
C LEU A 17 49.40 5.32 -9.86
N MET A 18 48.54 4.37 -9.50
CA MET A 18 48.48 3.76 -8.16
C MET A 18 47.75 2.42 -8.27
N ASP A 19 48.55 1.34 -8.27
CA ASP A 19 48.15 0.01 -7.84
C ASP A 19 47.41 0.13 -6.49
N ILE A 20 46.10 -0.09 -6.52
CA ILE A 20 45.33 -0.41 -5.32
C ILE A 20 44.58 -1.69 -5.67
N ASP A 21 44.97 -2.73 -4.95
CA ASP A 21 44.45 -4.09 -4.96
C ASP A 21 42.94 -4.13 -5.21
N TYR A 22 42.57 -4.66 -6.39
CA TYR A 22 41.22 -5.05 -6.72
C TYR A 22 40.85 -6.26 -5.87
N ILE A 23 40.44 -6.01 -4.62
CA ILE A 23 39.79 -7.00 -3.77
C ILE A 23 38.46 -7.34 -4.47
N GLN A 24 38.45 -8.45 -5.20
CA GLN A 24 37.22 -9.01 -5.74
C GLN A 24 36.31 -9.42 -4.57
N PRO A 25 35.11 -8.85 -4.40
CA PRO A 25 34.13 -9.46 -3.52
C PRO A 25 33.73 -10.79 -4.15
N LYS A 26 34.25 -11.87 -3.56
CA LYS A 26 33.77 -13.24 -3.70
C LYS A 26 32.33 -13.27 -3.17
N VAL A 27 31.35 -12.99 -4.02
CA VAL A 27 29.95 -13.33 -3.74
C VAL A 27 29.68 -14.71 -4.34
N GLU A 28 30.21 -15.71 -3.66
CA GLU A 28 29.77 -17.10 -3.80
C GLU A 28 28.28 -17.17 -3.46
N GLY A 29 27.52 -17.77 -4.37
CA GLY A 29 26.45 -18.70 -4.03
C GLY A 29 25.30 -18.18 -3.18
N GLY A 30 24.22 -17.79 -3.86
CA GLY A 30 22.93 -17.67 -3.19
C GLY A 30 21.88 -16.97 -4.02
N ASN A 31 21.57 -17.51 -5.20
CA ASN A 31 20.24 -17.31 -5.75
C ASN A 31 19.26 -17.85 -4.71
N LYS A 32 18.76 -17.01 -3.79
CA LYS A 32 17.57 -17.29 -2.98
C LYS A 32 16.39 -17.32 -3.94
N MET A 33 16.35 -18.33 -4.80
CA MET A 33 15.11 -18.82 -5.35
C MET A 33 14.45 -19.49 -4.16
N ALA A 34 13.80 -18.69 -3.30
CA ALA A 34 12.94 -19.22 -2.26
C ALA A 34 12.10 -20.29 -2.94
N THR A 35 12.26 -21.53 -2.50
CA THR A 35 11.57 -22.63 -3.16
C THR A 35 10.07 -22.35 -3.05
N LEU A 36 9.28 -22.82 -4.01
CA LEU A 36 7.81 -22.72 -3.94
C LEU A 36 7.26 -23.19 -2.58
N ARG A 37 8.00 -24.10 -1.92
CA ARG A 37 7.78 -24.58 -0.55
C ARG A 37 8.04 -23.52 0.53
N GLU A 38 9.12 -22.75 0.43
CA GLU A 38 9.46 -21.67 1.36
C GLU A 38 8.51 -20.48 1.20
N GLU A 39 8.20 -20.09 -0.04
CA GLU A 39 7.19 -19.06 -0.32
C GLU A 39 5.80 -19.49 0.14
N ALA A 40 5.40 -20.75 -0.07
CA ALA A 40 4.10 -21.24 0.39
C ALA A 40 3.99 -21.34 1.93
N GLN A 41 5.12 -21.52 2.63
CA GLN A 41 5.16 -21.52 4.10
C GLN A 41 5.17 -20.11 4.68
N ALA A 42 5.80 -19.16 3.98
CA ALA A 42 5.79 -17.73 4.33
C ALA A 42 4.55 -16.99 3.81
N TYR A 43 3.74 -17.64 2.96
CA TYR A 43 2.50 -17.10 2.45
C TYR A 43 1.45 -17.01 3.55
N GLU A 44 1.47 -15.91 4.28
CA GLU A 44 0.32 -15.47 5.05
C GLU A 44 -0.67 -14.86 4.05
N PRO A 45 -1.85 -15.49 3.84
CA PRO A 45 -2.86 -14.88 3.01
C PRO A 45 -3.18 -13.52 3.62
N PRO A 46 -3.18 -12.41 2.85
CA PRO A 46 -3.47 -11.09 3.39
C PRO A 46 -4.82 -11.15 4.11
N GLN A 47 -4.78 -11.14 5.43
CA GLN A 47 -5.97 -11.18 6.27
C GLN A 47 -6.53 -9.77 6.31
N THR A 48 -7.23 -9.38 5.25
CA THR A 48 -7.96 -8.12 5.25
C THR A 48 -9.18 -8.29 6.16
N LYS A 49 -9.12 -7.70 7.35
CA LYS A 49 -10.26 -7.68 8.27
C LYS A 49 -11.38 -6.84 7.69
N ASN A 50 -12.61 -7.00 8.17
CA ASN A 50 -13.69 -6.10 7.78
C ASN A 50 -13.69 -4.89 8.71
N ILE A 51 -13.89 -3.68 8.16
CA ILE A 51 -14.03 -2.45 8.98
C ILE A 51 -15.18 -2.56 10.02
N ALA A 52 -16.14 -3.46 9.80
CA ALA A 52 -17.24 -3.73 10.74
C ALA A 52 -16.84 -4.49 12.01
N ASP A 53 -15.61 -5.02 12.06
CA ASP A 53 -15.04 -5.64 13.26
C ASP A 53 -14.46 -4.59 14.22
N LEU A 54 -14.23 -3.35 13.74
CA LEU A 54 -13.74 -2.26 14.57
C LEU A 54 -14.83 -1.75 15.51
N GLU A 55 -14.45 -1.52 16.77
CA GLU A 55 -15.34 -0.93 17.76
C GLU A 55 -15.65 0.54 17.47
N GLU A 56 -14.67 1.29 16.98
CA GLU A 56 -14.77 2.66 16.48
C GLU A 56 -13.71 2.90 15.39
N ALA A 57 -14.03 3.77 14.44
CA ALA A 57 -13.16 4.21 13.36
C ALA A 57 -13.24 5.74 13.23
N ARG A 58 -12.17 6.36 12.72
CA ARG A 58 -12.11 7.80 12.50
C ARG A 58 -12.34 8.14 11.03
N THR A 59 -12.97 9.28 10.76
CA THR A 59 -13.18 9.79 9.39
C THR A 59 -11.90 10.31 8.75
N ASP A 60 -10.92 10.66 9.57
CA ASP A 60 -9.59 11.14 9.15
C ASP A 60 -8.62 10.00 8.75
N LEU A 61 -9.07 8.74 8.75
CA LEU A 61 -8.23 7.60 8.39
C LEU A 61 -7.87 7.63 6.89
N GLU A 62 -6.59 7.44 6.61
CA GLU A 62 -6.10 7.31 5.24
C GLU A 62 -6.61 6.01 4.61
N VAL A 63 -7.26 6.14 3.45
CA VAL A 63 -7.78 5.02 2.68
C VAL A 63 -6.79 4.72 1.57
N GLU A 64 -6.22 3.53 1.59
CA GLU A 64 -5.39 3.02 0.50
C GLU A 64 -6.24 2.23 -0.49
N GLU A 65 -5.98 2.42 -1.78
CA GLU A 65 -6.55 1.58 -2.83
C GLU A 65 -5.57 0.46 -3.16
N ARG A 66 -5.99 -0.79 -2.92
CA ARG A 66 -5.22 -1.98 -3.28
C ARG A 66 -5.88 -2.71 -4.43
N GLU A 67 -5.08 -3.26 -5.32
CA GLU A 67 -5.54 -4.11 -6.40
C GLU A 67 -5.43 -5.58 -5.98
N GLY A 68 -6.52 -6.33 -6.14
CA GLY A 68 -6.55 -7.77 -5.92
C GLY A 68 -6.93 -8.49 -7.20
N MET A 69 -6.40 -9.70 -7.39
CA MET A 69 -6.86 -10.57 -8.46
C MET A 69 -7.94 -11.50 -7.90
N ASN A 70 -9.16 -11.40 -8.42
CA ASN A 70 -10.20 -12.37 -8.09
C ASN A 70 -9.90 -13.72 -8.76
N ASN A 71 -10.56 -14.78 -8.30
CA ASN A 71 -10.41 -16.15 -8.81
C ASN A 71 -10.70 -16.28 -10.34
N ASP A 72 -11.37 -15.29 -10.92
CA ASP A 72 -11.68 -15.16 -12.36
C ASP A 72 -10.54 -14.50 -13.17
N GLY A 73 -9.39 -14.19 -12.54
CA GLY A 73 -8.26 -13.49 -13.17
C GLY A 73 -8.49 -11.99 -13.41
N LYS A 74 -9.60 -11.43 -12.92
CA LYS A 74 -9.91 -10.00 -13.04
C LYS A 74 -9.28 -9.22 -11.89
N LYS A 75 -8.57 -8.14 -12.23
CA LYS A 75 -8.11 -7.13 -11.27
C LYS A 75 -9.33 -6.38 -10.72
N PHE A 76 -9.49 -6.37 -9.41
CA PHE A 76 -10.49 -5.59 -8.70
C PHE A 76 -9.76 -4.69 -7.71
N SER A 77 -9.94 -3.38 -7.85
CA SER A 77 -9.47 -2.42 -6.84
C SER A 77 -10.43 -2.41 -5.66
N TYR A 78 -9.89 -2.54 -4.46
CA TYR A 78 -10.62 -2.45 -3.22
C TYR A 78 -9.93 -1.46 -2.29
N LYS A 79 -10.74 -0.78 -1.50
CA LYS A 79 -10.28 0.22 -0.55
C LYS A 79 -10.04 -0.44 0.80
N VAL A 80 -8.87 -0.18 1.38
CA VAL A 80 -8.49 -0.62 2.72
C VAL A 80 -8.07 0.58 3.54
N VAL A 81 -8.29 0.51 4.85
CA VAL A 81 -7.73 1.46 5.80
C VAL A 81 -6.77 0.70 6.69
N VAL A 82 -5.59 1.28 6.92
CA VAL A 82 -4.60 0.70 7.83
C VAL A 82 -4.81 1.33 9.20
N LEU A 83 -5.23 0.51 10.17
CA LEU A 83 -5.43 0.95 11.55
C LEU A 83 -4.63 0.04 12.47
N ASN A 84 -3.75 0.61 13.32
CA ASN A 84 -2.88 -0.15 14.22
C ASN A 84 -2.01 -1.24 13.52
N GLY A 85 -1.64 -1.01 12.25
CA GLY A 85 -0.88 -1.98 11.46
C GLY A 85 -1.73 -3.13 10.89
N GLU A 86 -3.05 -3.05 10.99
CA GLU A 86 -3.98 -4.03 10.44
C GLU A 86 -4.75 -3.44 9.25
N ASP A 87 -4.88 -4.23 8.19
CA ASP A 87 -5.63 -3.86 6.99
C ASP A 87 -7.12 -4.15 7.16
N TYR A 88 -7.93 -3.10 7.18
CA TYR A 88 -9.39 -3.21 7.23
C TYR A 88 -10.00 -2.87 5.87
N ARG A 89 -10.63 -3.84 5.24
CA ARG A 89 -11.39 -3.64 4.00
C ARG A 89 -12.62 -2.80 4.27
N VAL A 90 -12.81 -1.80 3.41
CA VAL A 90 -13.99 -0.94 3.43
C VAL A 90 -14.93 -1.33 2.28
N PRO A 91 -16.08 -1.95 2.56
CA PRO A 91 -17.07 -2.24 1.53
C PRO A 91 -17.71 -0.95 1.01
N ALA A 92 -18.11 -0.95 -0.26
CA ALA A 92 -18.76 0.20 -0.90
C ALA A 92 -20.04 0.66 -0.17
N SER A 93 -20.79 -0.26 0.45
CA SER A 93 -21.97 0.07 1.26
C SER A 93 -21.65 1.00 2.42
N VAL A 94 -20.52 0.78 3.10
CA VAL A 94 -20.06 1.62 4.22
C VAL A 94 -19.73 3.03 3.74
N LEU A 95 -19.02 3.16 2.62
CA LEU A 95 -18.70 4.46 2.03
C LEU A 95 -19.96 5.24 1.63
N LYS A 96 -20.96 4.56 1.08
CA LYS A 96 -22.24 5.18 0.70
C LYS A 96 -22.99 5.69 1.93
N SER A 97 -23.07 4.88 2.99
CA SER A 97 -23.69 5.28 4.26
C SER A 97 -22.92 6.41 4.94
N LEU A 98 -21.59 6.34 4.97
CA LEU A 98 -20.73 7.37 5.56
C LEU A 98 -20.90 8.71 4.84
N LYS A 99 -20.97 8.71 3.49
CA LYS A 99 -21.26 9.91 2.72
C LYS A 99 -22.58 10.56 3.14
N ALA A 100 -23.66 9.78 3.23
CA ALA A 100 -24.96 10.30 3.64
C ALA A 100 -24.95 10.90 5.05
N ILE A 101 -24.18 10.31 5.98
CA ILE A 101 -24.01 10.85 7.34
C ILE A 101 -23.19 12.14 7.32
N LEU A 102 -22.12 12.21 6.52
CA LEU A 102 -21.30 13.42 6.39
C LEU A 102 -22.04 14.58 5.73
N GLU A 103 -23.03 14.30 4.86
CA GLU A 103 -23.92 15.32 4.30
C GLU A 103 -24.83 15.95 5.36
N ASP A 104 -25.22 15.19 6.39
CA ASP A 104 -26.04 15.68 7.51
C ASP A 104 -25.19 16.26 8.66
N LYS A 105 -24.04 15.64 8.92
CA LYS A 105 -23.09 15.96 10.00
C LYS A 105 -21.65 15.98 9.49
N PRO A 106 -21.18 17.10 8.92
CA PRO A 106 -19.83 17.20 8.35
C PRO A 106 -18.73 17.19 9.41
N GLU A 107 -19.06 17.46 10.68
CA GLU A 107 -18.13 17.47 11.80
C GLU A 107 -17.89 16.09 12.43
N LEU A 108 -18.48 15.03 11.85
CA LEU A 108 -18.34 13.67 12.37
C LEU A 108 -16.88 13.22 12.31
N GLN A 109 -16.27 13.01 13.48
CA GLN A 109 -14.90 12.50 13.59
C GLN A 109 -14.85 10.98 13.80
N ARG A 110 -15.87 10.41 14.47
CA ARG A 110 -15.90 9.00 14.86
C ARG A 110 -17.16 8.33 14.37
N PHE A 111 -17.01 7.09 13.94
CA PHE A 111 -18.11 6.24 13.55
C PHE A 111 -17.81 4.80 13.89
N LYS A 112 -18.86 4.03 14.12
CA LYS A 112 -18.80 2.58 14.28
C LYS A 112 -19.51 1.94 13.12
N VAL A 113 -18.90 0.92 12.52
CA VAL A 113 -19.58 0.12 11.50
C VAL A 113 -20.10 -1.14 12.19
N LYS A 114 -21.41 -1.34 12.14
CA LYS A 114 -22.03 -2.56 12.64
C LYS A 114 -22.47 -3.42 11.47
N LYS A 115 -21.97 -4.65 11.43
CA LYS A 115 -22.47 -5.68 10.53
C LYS A 115 -23.71 -6.31 11.16
N SER A 116 -24.83 -6.27 10.47
CA SER A 116 -26.10 -6.89 10.89
C SER A 116 -26.57 -7.86 9.82
N GLY A 117 -26.85 -9.10 10.20
CA GLY A 117 -27.43 -10.13 9.32
C GLY A 117 -26.52 -11.32 9.05
N GLU A 118 -27.13 -12.40 8.56
CA GLU A 118 -26.51 -13.71 8.38
C GLU A 118 -26.73 -14.21 6.94
N GLY A 119 -25.70 -14.83 6.36
CA GLY A 119 -25.73 -15.34 4.99
C GLY A 119 -25.84 -14.23 3.93
N LEU A 120 -26.81 -14.35 3.03
CA LEU A 120 -27.01 -13.45 1.88
C LEU A 120 -27.56 -12.07 2.26
N LYS A 121 -28.05 -11.89 3.48
CA LYS A 121 -28.61 -10.62 3.99
C LYS A 121 -27.64 -9.94 4.96
N THR A 122 -26.39 -9.82 4.56
CA THR A 122 -25.41 -9.05 5.35
C THR A 122 -25.57 -7.57 5.03
N GLU A 123 -25.98 -6.78 6.02
CA GLU A 123 -26.08 -5.33 5.95
C GLU A 123 -24.99 -4.67 6.80
N TYR A 124 -24.42 -3.59 6.28
CA TYR A 124 -23.43 -2.79 6.99
C TYR A 124 -24.07 -1.46 7.34
N VAL A 125 -24.24 -1.21 8.63
CA VAL A 125 -24.83 0.03 9.15
C VAL A 125 -23.74 0.87 9.79
N VAL A 126 -23.59 2.11 9.36
CA VAL A 126 -22.67 3.07 9.96
C VAL A 126 -23.42 3.83 11.05
N ILE A 127 -22.90 3.77 12.27
CA ILE A 127 -23.44 4.43 13.46
C ILE A 127 -22.46 5.55 13.83
N PRO A 128 -22.84 6.83 13.68
CA PRO A 128 -22.01 7.93 14.13
C PRO A 128 -21.87 7.91 15.66
N LEU A 129 -20.65 8.10 16.16
CA LEU A 129 -20.37 8.28 17.58
C LEU A 129 -19.89 9.72 17.73
N ASP A 130 -20.67 10.54 18.41
CA ASP A 130 -20.41 11.97 18.62
C ASP A 130 -19.06 12.20 19.33
#